data_AF-A0A0R3QVH3-F1
#
_entry.id   AF-A0A0R3QVH3-F1
#
_cell.length_a   1.000
_cell.length_b   1.000
_cell.length_c   1.000
_cell.angle_alpha   90.00
_cell.angle_beta   90.00
_cell.angle_gamma   90.00
#
_symmetry.space_group_name_H-M   'P 1'
#
loop_
_entity.id
_entity.type
_entity.pdbx_description
1 polymer ?
#
loop_
_entity_poly.entity_id
_entity_poly.type
_entity_poly.pdbx_seq_one_letter_code
_entity_poly.pdbx_strand_id
1 'polypeptide(L)'
;KASNQCGLPPFVDDLPNSEKKEILSIWKDYKSGDDCTDQRRETQEIIDNLTSDIRAVLFGRPPSFLKDAPISVRKMFRDIMHNRTLKHDEKKQELNNLAVQILNQKQLAEFRRYLEEREHQKKEFENKVNNLSPAAKEVFHKLERLKAERAKIMDVMTDDVRKELRQLFRRSKN
;
A
#
# COMPACT_ATOMS: atom_id res chain seq x y z
N LYS A 1 -9.55 -2.00 14.04
CA LYS A 1 -10.49 -3.02 14.55
C LYS A 1 -11.10 -3.69 13.33
N ALA A 2 -10.85 -4.98 13.09
CA ALA A 2 -11.60 -5.72 12.08
C ALA A 2 -13.07 -5.68 12.52
N SER A 3 -13.96 -5.28 11.62
CA SER A 3 -15.38 -5.30 11.91
C SER A 3 -15.79 -6.76 12.18
N ASN A 4 -16.25 -7.04 13.39
CA ASN A 4 -16.86 -8.33 13.72
C ASN A 4 -18.22 -8.50 13.04
N GLN A 5 -18.71 -7.50 12.30
CA GLN A 5 -19.95 -7.63 11.54
C GLN A 5 -19.69 -8.41 10.25
N CYS A 6 -20.47 -9.45 10.07
CA CYS A 6 -20.58 -10.16 8.80
C CYS A 6 -21.20 -9.25 7.73
N GLY A 7 -20.69 -9.33 6.51
CA GLY A 7 -21.13 -8.51 5.39
C GLY A 7 -20.05 -8.38 4.31
N LEU A 8 -20.47 -7.95 3.13
CA LEU A 8 -19.59 -7.75 1.97
C LEU A 8 -18.42 -6.83 2.35
N PRO A 9 -17.16 -7.21 2.09
CA PRO A 9 -16.02 -6.39 2.46
C PRO A 9 -16.04 -5.00 1.78
N PRO A 10 -15.67 -3.92 2.49
CA PRO A 10 -15.79 -2.56 1.98
C PRO A 10 -14.81 -2.21 0.84
N PHE A 11 -13.85 -3.09 0.55
CA PHE A 11 -12.85 -2.91 -0.52
C PHE A 11 -13.21 -3.67 -1.80
N VAL A 12 -14.38 -4.32 -1.88
CA VAL A 12 -14.73 -5.17 -3.04
C VAL A 12 -14.81 -4.37 -4.34
N ASP A 13 -15.32 -3.14 -4.29
CA ASP A 13 -15.42 -2.28 -5.47
C ASP A 13 -14.07 -1.85 -6.05
N ASP A 14 -13.04 -1.95 -5.20
CA ASP A 14 -11.67 -1.57 -5.46
C ASP A 14 -10.87 -2.74 -6.09
N LEU A 15 -11.43 -3.97 -6.12
CA LEU A 15 -10.74 -5.13 -6.71
C LEU A 15 -10.75 -5.12 -8.24
N PRO A 16 -9.78 -5.80 -8.89
CA PRO A 16 -9.88 -6.07 -10.32
C PRO A 16 -11.15 -6.87 -10.64
N ASN A 17 -11.62 -6.75 -11.88
CA ASN A 17 -12.94 -7.25 -12.28
C ASN A 17 -13.15 -8.75 -12.04
N SER A 18 -12.09 -9.56 -12.12
CA SER A 18 -12.18 -11.01 -11.93
C SER A 18 -12.50 -11.33 -10.47
N GLU A 19 -11.65 -10.88 -9.56
CA GLU A 19 -11.75 -11.11 -8.12
C GLU A 19 -12.97 -10.41 -7.52
N LYS A 20 -13.33 -9.23 -8.04
CA LYS A 20 -14.57 -8.54 -7.67
C LYS A 20 -15.79 -9.43 -7.94
N LYS A 21 -15.90 -10.01 -9.14
CA LYS A 21 -17.03 -10.87 -9.50
C LYS A 21 -17.09 -12.13 -8.64
N GLU A 22 -15.92 -12.72 -8.36
CA GLU A 22 -15.83 -13.92 -7.53
C GLU A 22 -16.29 -13.65 -6.09
N ILE A 23 -15.82 -12.56 -5.47
CA ILE A 23 -16.27 -12.17 -4.12
C ILE A 23 -17.76 -11.83 -4.13
N LEU A 24 -18.27 -11.09 -5.12
CA LEU A 24 -19.71 -10.81 -5.20
C LEU A 24 -20.54 -12.11 -5.30
N SER A 25 -20.04 -13.15 -5.97
CA SER A 25 -20.70 -14.46 -6.03
C SER A 25 -20.69 -15.18 -4.68
N ILE A 26 -19.60 -15.11 -3.92
CA ILE A 26 -19.51 -15.72 -2.57
C ILE A 26 -20.56 -15.12 -1.63
N TRP A 27 -20.78 -13.80 -1.72
CA TRP A 27 -21.67 -13.07 -0.83
C TRP A 27 -23.11 -12.91 -1.36
N LYS A 28 -23.43 -13.43 -2.55
CA LYS A 28 -24.71 -13.17 -3.24
C LYS A 28 -25.94 -13.60 -2.43
N ASP A 29 -25.84 -14.69 -1.68
CA ASP A 29 -26.94 -15.29 -0.92
C ASP A 29 -26.85 -14.99 0.58
N TYR A 30 -25.85 -14.21 1.01
CA TYR A 30 -25.65 -13.86 2.42
C TYR A 30 -26.76 -12.92 2.93
N LYS A 31 -27.30 -13.19 4.13
CA LYS A 31 -28.27 -12.33 4.79
C LYS A 31 -27.70 -11.75 6.08
N SER A 32 -28.00 -10.48 6.33
CA SER A 32 -27.51 -9.79 7.53
C SER A 32 -27.93 -10.52 8.80
N GLY A 33 -26.95 -10.87 9.63
CA GLY A 33 -27.16 -11.61 10.89
C GLY A 33 -26.80 -13.09 10.79
N ASP A 34 -26.68 -13.65 9.58
CA ASP A 34 -26.20 -15.01 9.38
C ASP A 34 -24.70 -15.13 9.70
N ASP A 35 -24.26 -16.35 10.04
CA ASP A 35 -22.85 -16.68 10.12
C ASP A 35 -22.20 -16.50 8.74
N CYS A 36 -21.00 -15.93 8.72
CA CYS A 36 -20.26 -15.66 7.50
C CYS A 36 -18.87 -16.30 7.51
N THR A 37 -18.66 -17.35 8.32
CA THR A 37 -17.35 -17.98 8.48
C THR A 37 -16.82 -18.51 7.15
N ASP A 38 -17.68 -19.16 6.36
CA ASP A 38 -17.31 -19.67 5.04
C ASP A 38 -17.09 -18.55 4.02
N GLN A 39 -17.99 -17.57 3.93
CA GLN A 39 -17.82 -16.43 3.02
C GLN A 39 -16.52 -15.67 3.32
N ARG A 40 -16.19 -15.47 4.60
CA ARG A 40 -14.93 -14.85 5.02
C ARG A 40 -13.72 -15.70 4.63
N ARG A 41 -13.80 -17.02 4.79
CA ARG A 41 -12.73 -17.94 4.42
C ARG A 41 -12.47 -17.90 2.91
N GLU A 42 -13.49 -18.07 2.10
CA GLU A 42 -13.38 -18.05 0.64
C GLU A 42 -12.90 -16.68 0.12
N THR A 43 -13.45 -15.58 0.67
CA THR A 43 -12.99 -14.21 0.37
C THR A 43 -11.50 -14.06 0.69
N GLN A 44 -11.05 -14.63 1.82
CA GLN A 44 -9.65 -14.54 2.23
C GLN A 44 -8.72 -15.35 1.31
N GLU A 45 -9.18 -16.46 0.74
CA GLU A 45 -8.42 -17.23 -0.25
C GLU A 45 -8.17 -16.41 -1.52
N ILE A 46 -9.19 -15.70 -2.01
CA ILE A 46 -9.05 -14.77 -3.15
C ILE A 46 -8.04 -13.67 -2.82
N ILE A 47 -8.19 -13.04 -1.64
CA ILE A 47 -7.28 -11.97 -1.19
C ILE A 47 -5.83 -12.46 -1.13
N ASP A 48 -5.61 -13.68 -0.67
CA ASP A 48 -4.27 -14.27 -0.55
C ASP A 48 -3.60 -14.54 -1.89
N ASN A 49 -4.41 -14.84 -2.91
CA ASN A 49 -3.99 -15.07 -4.29
C ASN A 49 -3.76 -13.77 -5.07
N LEU A 50 -4.18 -12.62 -4.54
CA LEU A 50 -3.85 -11.33 -5.15
C LEU A 50 -2.34 -11.14 -5.23
N THR A 51 -1.88 -10.60 -6.36
CA THR A 51 -0.48 -10.23 -6.56
C THR A 51 -0.03 -9.19 -5.53
N SER A 52 1.27 -9.18 -5.23
CA SER A 52 1.83 -8.24 -4.25
C SER A 52 1.52 -6.78 -4.60
N ASP A 53 1.57 -6.42 -5.89
CA ASP A 53 1.26 -5.07 -6.38
C ASP A 53 -0.18 -4.65 -6.08
N ILE A 54 -1.16 -5.50 -6.40
CA ILE A 54 -2.57 -5.22 -6.18
C ILE A 54 -2.84 -5.09 -4.68
N ARG A 55 -2.31 -6.02 -3.88
CA ARG A 55 -2.42 -5.97 -2.41
C ARG A 55 -1.80 -4.71 -1.84
N ALA A 56 -0.66 -4.30 -2.37
CA ALA A 56 0.04 -3.12 -1.90
C ALA A 56 -0.85 -1.89 -2.11
N VAL A 57 -1.46 -1.73 -3.28
CA VAL A 57 -2.39 -0.62 -3.59
C VAL A 57 -3.66 -0.66 -2.75
N LEU A 58 -4.31 -1.82 -2.63
CA LEU A 58 -5.58 -2.00 -1.90
C LEU A 58 -5.46 -1.73 -0.40
N PHE A 59 -4.45 -2.32 0.24
CA PHE A 59 -4.31 -2.30 1.70
C PHE A 59 -3.31 -1.25 2.19
N GLY A 60 -2.62 -0.56 1.29
CA GLY A 60 -1.76 0.56 1.63
C GLY A 60 -2.57 1.81 1.96
N ARG A 61 -1.95 2.75 2.67
CA ARG A 61 -2.53 4.08 2.90
C ARG A 61 -2.21 4.98 1.72
N PRO A 62 -3.18 5.35 0.87
CA PRO A 62 -2.92 6.31 -0.18
C PRO A 62 -2.63 7.70 0.43
N PRO A 63 -1.81 8.54 -0.22
CA PRO A 63 -1.76 9.96 0.05
C PRO A 63 -3.15 10.60 -0.02
N SER A 64 -3.36 11.68 0.72
CA SER A 64 -4.66 12.38 0.81
C SER A 64 -5.25 12.73 -0.56
N PHE A 65 -4.43 13.24 -1.48
CA PHE A 65 -4.84 13.61 -2.84
C PHE A 65 -5.32 12.42 -3.70
N LEU A 66 -5.08 11.18 -3.26
CA LEU A 66 -5.52 9.93 -3.90
C LEU A 66 -6.58 9.17 -3.10
N LYS A 67 -7.09 9.76 -2.01
CA LYS A 67 -8.04 9.09 -1.12
C LYS A 67 -9.26 8.56 -1.88
N ASP A 68 -9.80 9.34 -2.80
CA ASP A 68 -11.00 8.98 -3.57
C ASP A 68 -10.67 8.61 -5.03
N ALA A 69 -9.38 8.42 -5.35
CA ALA A 69 -8.94 8.06 -6.69
C ALA A 69 -9.15 6.56 -6.98
N PRO A 70 -9.50 6.16 -8.22
CA PRO A 70 -9.55 4.77 -8.63
C PRO A 70 -8.22 4.04 -8.41
N ILE A 71 -8.26 2.73 -8.23
CA ILE A 71 -7.06 1.94 -7.96
C ILE A 71 -6.04 1.95 -9.08
N SER A 72 -6.47 2.04 -10.33
CA SER A 72 -5.58 2.24 -11.47
C SER A 72 -4.75 3.52 -11.30
N VAL A 73 -5.39 4.63 -10.94
CA VAL A 73 -4.72 5.91 -10.66
C VAL A 73 -3.81 5.79 -9.45
N ARG A 74 -4.29 5.21 -8.33
CA ARG A 74 -3.46 4.98 -7.13
C ARG A 74 -2.21 4.14 -7.45
N LYS A 75 -2.33 3.14 -8.34
CA LYS A 75 -1.23 2.29 -8.78
C LYS A 75 -0.19 3.11 -9.55
N MET A 76 -0.59 3.92 -10.54
CA MET A 76 0.33 4.76 -11.32
C MET A 76 1.21 5.64 -10.42
N PHE A 77 0.62 6.31 -9.43
CA PHE A 77 1.38 7.12 -8.47
C PHE A 77 2.28 6.26 -7.57
N ARG A 78 1.78 5.12 -7.08
CA ARG A 78 2.55 4.21 -6.23
C ARG A 78 3.80 3.72 -6.94
N ASP A 79 3.66 3.32 -8.21
CA ASP A 79 4.74 2.75 -9.01
C ASP A 79 5.91 3.75 -9.08
N ILE A 80 5.63 5.04 -9.29
CA ILE A 80 6.67 6.10 -9.28
C ILE A 80 7.24 6.31 -7.86
N MET A 81 6.38 6.42 -6.84
CA MET A 81 6.81 6.67 -5.45
C MET A 81 7.75 5.58 -4.92
N HIS A 82 7.46 4.32 -5.24
CA HIS A 82 8.18 3.16 -4.74
C HIS A 82 9.26 2.67 -5.70
N ASN A 83 9.39 3.26 -6.89
CA ASN A 83 10.47 2.96 -7.81
C ASN A 83 11.83 3.19 -7.13
N ARG A 84 12.67 2.16 -7.05
CA ARG A 84 13.97 2.27 -6.38
C ARG A 84 15.10 2.72 -7.30
N THR A 85 14.88 2.73 -8.60
CA THR A 85 15.88 3.16 -9.59
C THR A 85 15.89 4.68 -9.76
N LEU A 86 14.75 5.33 -9.56
CA LEU A 86 14.63 6.79 -9.67
C LEU A 86 15.20 7.51 -8.44
N LYS A 87 15.97 8.56 -8.70
CA LYS A 87 16.40 9.53 -7.69
C LYS A 87 15.23 10.40 -7.25
N HIS A 88 15.43 11.11 -6.15
CA HIS A 88 14.40 11.96 -5.54
C HIS A 88 13.81 13.00 -6.52
N ASP A 89 14.68 13.73 -7.23
CA ASP A 89 14.23 14.82 -8.11
C ASP A 89 13.56 14.29 -9.37
N GLU A 90 14.04 13.15 -9.89
CA GLU A 90 13.40 12.43 -11.00
C GLU A 90 12.00 11.95 -10.60
N LYS A 91 11.85 11.35 -9.41
CA LYS A 91 10.52 10.97 -8.88
C LYS A 91 9.59 12.17 -8.77
N LYS A 92 10.09 13.30 -8.26
CA LYS A 92 9.30 14.53 -8.13
C LYS A 92 8.81 15.02 -9.49
N GLN A 93 9.68 14.99 -10.51
CA GLN A 93 9.34 15.36 -11.87
C GLN A 93 8.28 14.41 -12.46
N GLU A 94 8.49 13.10 -12.39
CA GLU A 94 7.55 12.09 -12.87
C GLU A 94 6.18 12.19 -12.18
N LEU A 95 6.16 12.40 -10.86
CA LEU A 95 4.93 12.62 -10.10
C LEU A 95 4.21 13.89 -10.53
N ASN A 96 4.93 14.99 -10.79
CA ASN A 96 4.34 16.24 -11.28
C ASN A 96 3.71 16.05 -12.67
N ASN A 97 4.44 15.40 -13.59
CA ASN A 97 3.97 15.12 -14.93
C ASN A 97 2.69 14.29 -14.89
N LEU A 98 2.69 13.20 -14.12
CA LEU A 98 1.52 12.36 -13.93
C LEU A 98 0.36 13.14 -13.33
N ALA A 99 0.62 13.93 -12.28
CA ALA A 99 -0.41 14.70 -11.60
C ALA A 99 -1.15 15.65 -12.53
N VAL A 100 -0.43 16.42 -13.34
CA VAL A 100 -1.03 17.37 -14.30
C VAL A 100 -1.90 16.67 -15.35
N GLN A 101 -1.54 15.43 -15.72
CA GLN A 101 -2.28 14.68 -16.72
C GLN A 101 -3.59 14.08 -16.21
N ILE A 102 -3.62 13.57 -14.97
CA ILE A 102 -4.73 12.70 -14.52
C ILE A 102 -5.51 13.22 -13.31
N LEU A 103 -4.98 14.19 -12.56
CA LEU A 103 -5.67 14.72 -11.38
C LEU A 103 -6.60 15.88 -11.75
N ASN A 104 -7.74 15.94 -11.07
CA ASN A 104 -8.62 17.10 -11.16
C ASN A 104 -8.07 18.29 -10.35
N GLN A 105 -8.68 19.47 -10.49
CA GLN A 105 -8.22 20.70 -9.85
C GLN A 105 -8.09 20.59 -8.31
N LYS A 106 -9.05 19.93 -7.65
CA LYS A 106 -9.01 19.73 -6.19
C LYS A 106 -7.84 18.81 -5.80
N GLN A 107 -7.69 17.69 -6.49
CA GLN A 107 -6.60 16.74 -6.26
C GLN A 107 -5.23 17.36 -6.56
N LEU A 108 -5.11 18.20 -7.59
CA LEU A 108 -3.89 18.93 -7.92
C LEU A 108 -3.47 19.88 -6.81
N ALA A 109 -4.42 20.60 -6.20
CA ALA A 109 -4.12 21.47 -5.06
C ALA A 109 -3.61 20.67 -3.85
N GLU A 110 -4.26 19.54 -3.54
CA GLU A 110 -3.82 18.64 -2.46
C GLU A 110 -2.46 17.99 -2.76
N PHE A 111 -2.19 17.67 -4.02
CA PHE A 111 -0.93 17.09 -4.48
C PHE A 111 0.24 18.08 -4.33
N ARG A 112 0.04 19.36 -4.68
CA ARG A 112 1.06 20.41 -4.47
C ARG A 112 1.42 20.55 -2.99
N ARG A 113 0.40 20.61 -2.12
CA ARG A 113 0.62 20.64 -0.67
C ARG A 113 1.36 19.40 -0.18
N TYR A 114 1.00 18.22 -0.70
CA TYR A 114 1.72 16.97 -0.39
C TYR A 114 3.21 17.05 -0.75
N LEU A 115 3.57 17.59 -1.93
CA LEU A 115 4.98 17.76 -2.31
C LEU A 115 5.71 18.73 -1.38
N GLU A 116 5.10 19.87 -1.05
CA GLU A 116 5.68 20.86 -0.14
C GLU A 116 5.94 20.27 1.26
N GLU A 117 4.94 19.57 1.83
CA GLU A 117 5.06 18.91 3.12
C GLU A 117 6.18 17.86 3.13
N ARG A 118 6.32 17.10 2.04
CA ARG A 118 7.37 16.06 1.90
C ARG A 118 8.77 16.66 1.84
N GLU A 119 8.94 17.76 1.10
CA GLU A 119 10.21 18.50 1.04
C GLU A 119 10.58 19.09 2.40
N HIS A 120 9.59 19.67 3.09
CA HIS A 120 9.79 20.20 4.44
C HIS A 120 10.24 19.10 5.41
N GLN A 121 9.48 17.99 5.48
CA GLN A 121 9.80 16.86 6.34
C GLN A 121 11.19 16.26 6.05
N LYS A 122 11.58 16.20 4.77
CA LYS A 122 12.91 15.74 4.36
C LYS A 122 14.00 16.65 4.92
N LYS A 123 13.91 17.96 4.71
CA LYS A 123 14.89 18.94 5.21
C LYS A 123 14.98 18.91 6.73
N GLU A 124 13.84 18.86 7.42
CA GLU A 124 13.80 18.74 8.88
C GLU A 124 14.47 17.45 9.37
N PHE A 125 14.23 16.33 8.69
CA PHE A 125 14.84 15.06 9.04
C PHE A 125 16.36 15.07 8.78
N GLU A 126 16.82 15.62 7.66
CA GLU A 126 18.24 15.80 7.36
C GLU A 126 18.93 16.65 8.44
N ASN A 127 18.29 17.75 8.87
CA ASN A 127 18.80 18.57 9.97
C ASN A 127 18.89 17.78 11.28
N LYS A 128 17.87 16.98 11.61
CA LYS A 128 17.88 16.11 12.80
C LYS A 128 19.02 15.10 12.72
N VAL A 129 19.23 14.47 11.57
CA VAL A 129 20.33 13.52 11.34
C VAL A 129 21.69 14.21 11.47
N ASN A 130 21.83 15.42 10.91
CA ASN A 130 23.08 16.18 10.99
C ASN A 130 23.45 16.58 12.42
N ASN A 131 22.46 16.80 13.29
CA ASN A 131 22.64 17.18 14.69
C ASN A 131 22.79 15.99 15.66
N LEU A 132 22.77 14.75 15.17
CA LEU A 132 23.03 13.57 15.99
C LEU A 132 24.47 13.53 16.50
N SER A 133 24.66 12.95 17.69
CA SER A 133 25.99 12.60 18.21
C SER A 133 26.68 11.57 17.28
N PRO A 134 28.03 11.49 17.29
CA PRO A 134 28.74 10.52 16.46
C PRO A 134 28.27 9.07 16.67
N ALA A 135 28.07 8.65 17.91
CA ALA A 135 27.56 7.32 18.24
C ALA A 135 26.13 7.09 17.71
N ALA A 136 25.25 8.09 17.84
CA ALA A 136 23.88 7.97 17.31
C ALA A 136 23.85 7.94 15.77
N LYS A 137 24.71 8.71 15.10
CA LYS A 137 24.90 8.65 13.64
C LYS A 137 25.34 7.27 13.19
N GLU A 138 26.33 6.68 13.88
CA GLU A 138 26.82 5.35 13.54
C GLU A 138 25.70 4.30 13.62
N VAL A 139 24.92 4.31 14.70
CA VAL A 139 23.76 3.43 14.88
C VAL A 139 22.71 3.68 13.80
N PHE A 140 22.38 4.95 13.51
CA PHE A 140 21.45 5.32 12.46
C PHE A 140 21.86 4.75 11.09
N HIS A 141 23.13 4.88 10.71
CA HIS A 141 23.64 4.32 9.45
C HIS A 141 23.57 2.79 9.42
N LYS A 142 23.81 2.10 10.55
CA LYS A 142 23.61 0.65 10.64
C LYS A 142 22.14 0.27 10.42
N LEU A 143 21.21 1.00 11.04
CA LEU A 143 19.77 0.78 10.87
C LEU A 143 19.31 1.01 9.42
N GLU A 144 19.79 2.06 8.76
CA GLU A 144 19.45 2.32 7.35
C GLU A 144 20.01 1.24 6.41
N ARG A 145 21.22 0.71 6.68
CA ARG A 145 21.74 -0.44 5.93
C ARG A 145 20.88 -1.69 6.10
N LEU A 146 20.49 -2.02 7.33
CA LEU A 146 19.60 -3.17 7.61
C LEU A 146 18.24 -3.01 6.91
N LYS A 147 17.69 -1.80 6.91
CA LYS A 147 16.46 -1.49 6.19
C LYS A 147 16.59 -1.67 4.68
N ALA A 148 17.71 -1.24 4.09
CA ALA A 148 17.99 -1.42 2.67
C ALA A 148 18.18 -2.91 2.31
N GLU A 149 18.87 -3.68 3.15
CA GLU A 149 19.03 -5.13 2.97
C GLU A 149 17.69 -5.86 3.04
N ARG A 150 16.88 -5.57 4.07
CA ARG A 150 15.51 -6.09 4.17
C ARG A 150 14.70 -5.75 2.92
N ALA A 151 14.82 -4.53 2.41
CA ALA A 151 14.11 -4.11 1.21
C ALA A 151 14.54 -4.92 -0.01
N LYS A 152 15.84 -5.22 -0.18
CA LYS A 152 16.34 -6.08 -1.28
C LYS A 152 15.80 -7.50 -1.20
N ILE A 153 15.82 -8.11 0.00
CA ILE A 153 15.25 -9.44 0.22
C ILE A 153 13.79 -9.46 -0.21
N MET A 154 13.01 -8.46 0.24
CA MET A 154 11.59 -8.37 -0.09
C MET A 154 11.33 -8.19 -1.60
N ASP A 155 12.23 -7.58 -2.36
CA ASP A 155 12.06 -7.38 -3.82
C ASP A 155 12.26 -8.67 -4.61
N VAL A 156 13.24 -9.49 -4.23
CA VAL A 156 13.57 -10.74 -4.94
C VAL A 156 12.53 -11.84 -4.70
N MET A 157 11.73 -11.73 -3.63
CA MET A 157 10.68 -12.70 -3.34
C MET A 157 9.63 -12.76 -4.45
N THR A 158 9.19 -13.97 -4.80
CA THR A 158 8.02 -14.18 -5.66
C THR A 158 6.73 -14.04 -4.86
N ASP A 159 5.60 -13.88 -5.56
CA ASP A 159 4.30 -13.77 -4.90
C ASP A 159 3.91 -15.05 -4.15
N ASP A 160 4.32 -16.23 -4.63
CA ASP A 160 4.12 -17.51 -3.96
C ASP A 160 4.88 -17.58 -2.63
N VAL A 161 6.16 -17.20 -2.61
CA VAL A 161 6.95 -17.16 -1.36
C VAL A 161 6.35 -16.15 -0.39
N ARG A 162 5.93 -14.97 -0.88
CA ARG A 162 5.25 -13.98 -0.03
C ARG A 162 3.93 -14.52 0.51
N LYS A 163 3.20 -15.32 -0.26
CA LYS A 163 1.95 -15.97 0.16
C LYS A 163 2.21 -16.99 1.27
N GLU A 164 3.18 -17.88 1.07
CA GLU A 164 3.58 -18.87 2.08
C GLU A 164 3.99 -18.20 3.41
N LEU A 165 4.86 -17.18 3.36
CA LEU A 165 5.26 -16.47 4.59
C LEU A 165 4.10 -15.78 5.30
N ARG A 166 3.08 -15.30 4.58
CA ARG A 166 1.88 -14.72 5.21
C ARG A 166 1.07 -15.78 5.97
N GLN A 167 1.05 -17.02 5.48
CA GLN A 167 0.33 -18.10 6.12
C GLN A 167 0.89 -18.46 7.50
N LEU A 168 2.21 -18.29 7.72
CA LEU A 168 2.84 -18.50 9.03
C LEU A 168 2.22 -17.66 10.16
N PHE A 169 1.80 -16.44 9.83
CA PHE A 169 1.25 -15.49 10.81
C PHE A 169 -0.28 -15.51 10.86
N ARG A 170 -0.92 -16.45 10.16
CA ARG A 170 -2.35 -16.71 10.37
C ARG A 170 -2.53 -17.28 11.76
N ARG A 171 -3.48 -16.71 12.52
CA ARG A 171 -3.95 -17.35 13.73
C ARG A 171 -4.50 -18.72 13.33
N SER A 172 -3.85 -19.79 13.80
CA SER A 172 -4.41 -21.15 13.76
C SER A 172 -5.78 -21.11 14.45
N LYS A 173 -6.74 -21.86 13.91
CA LYS A 173 -7.95 -22.20 14.66
C LYS A 173 -7.51 -22.92 15.93
N ASN A 174 -7.62 -22.23 17.08
CA ASN A 174 -7.90 -22.88 18.35
C ASN A 174 -9.36 -22.58 18.66
#